data_AF-A0A920NF77-F1
#
_entry.id   AF-A0A920NF77-F1
#
_cell.length_a   1.000
_cell.length_b   1.000
_cell.length_c   1.000
_cell.angle_alpha   90.00
_cell.angle_beta   90.00
_cell.angle_gamma   90.00
#
_symmetry.space_group_name_H-M   'P 1'
#
loop_
_entity.id
_entity.type
_entity.pdbx_description
1 polymer ?
#
loop_
_entity_poly.entity_id
_entity_poly.type
_entity_poly.pdbx_seq_one_letter_code
_entity_poly.pdbx_strand_id
1 'polypeptide(L)'
;MGLDQEFISLEEVKKKNPLIDPSRYLLALWDPIDGEVDPSGVTYAFAKAAKIHGGKYYTHTVVKDTKQKEDGSWNVVTDKGNINAEL
;
A
#
# COMPACT_ATOMS: atom_id res chain seq x y z
N MET A 1 3.49 -20.16 -2.72
CA MET A 1 2.94 -18.79 -2.85
C MET A 1 1.61 -18.73 -3.62
N GLY A 2 1.07 -19.82 -4.20
CA GLY A 2 -0.33 -19.88 -4.64
C GLY A 2 -0.74 -18.89 -5.74
N LEU A 3 0.22 -18.32 -6.47
CA LEU A 3 -0.02 -17.38 -7.56
C LEU A 3 -0.30 -18.17 -8.85
N ASP A 4 -1.30 -17.72 -9.60
CA ASP A 4 -1.70 -18.31 -10.88
C ASP A 4 -0.87 -17.71 -12.00
N GLN A 5 0.40 -18.12 -12.11
CA GLN A 5 1.35 -17.54 -13.05
C GLN A 5 1.79 -18.55 -14.10
N GLU A 6 1.89 -18.10 -15.35
CA GLU A 6 2.30 -18.95 -16.47
C GLU A 6 3.30 -18.24 -17.39
N PHE A 7 4.22 -18.99 -17.97
CA PHE A 7 5.02 -18.48 -19.08
C PHE A 7 4.17 -18.49 -20.34
N ILE A 8 4.08 -17.35 -21.03
CA ILE A 8 3.36 -17.22 -22.31
C ILE A 8 4.34 -16.96 -23.45
N SER A 9 3.92 -17.29 -24.67
CA SER A 9 4.70 -17.00 -25.86
C SER A 9 4.76 -15.49 -26.14
N LEU A 10 5.81 -15.06 -26.83
CA LEU A 10 5.97 -13.66 -27.23
C LEU A 10 4.89 -13.21 -28.25
N GLU A 11 4.29 -14.15 -28.98
CA GLU A 11 3.11 -13.90 -29.83
C GLU A 11 1.87 -13.57 -29.00
N GLU A 12 1.67 -14.26 -27.88
CA GLU A 12 0.57 -13.96 -26.94
C GLU A 12 0.77 -12.61 -26.26
N VAL A 13 2.02 -12.26 -25.92
CA VAL A 13 2.35 -10.92 -25.42
C VAL A 13 1.93 -9.84 -26.41
N LYS A 14 2.27 -10.00 -27.71
CA LYS A 14 1.89 -9.04 -28.76
C LYS A 14 0.37 -8.92 -28.91
N LYS A 15 -0.35 -10.04 -28.80
CA LYS A 15 -1.83 -10.05 -28.84
C LYS A 15 -2.43 -9.32 -27.64
N LYS A 16 -1.86 -9.48 -26.45
CA LYS A 16 -2.32 -8.81 -25.21
C LYS A 16 -1.97 -7.33 -25.17
N ASN A 17 -0.78 -6.96 -25.63
CA ASN A 17 -0.33 -5.57 -25.71
C ASN A 17 0.38 -5.31 -27.06
N PRO A 18 -0.36 -4.77 -28.05
CA PRO A 18 0.17 -4.51 -29.39
C PRO A 18 1.33 -3.50 -29.46
N LEU A 19 1.59 -2.74 -28.38
CA LEU A 19 2.70 -1.78 -28.34
C LEU A 19 4.05 -2.45 -28.06
N ILE A 20 4.06 -3.67 -27.51
CA ILE A 20 5.29 -4.40 -27.22
C ILE A 20 5.93 -4.88 -28.53
N ASP A 21 7.24 -4.75 -28.68
CA ASP A 21 8.03 -5.38 -29.75
C ASP A 21 8.59 -6.74 -29.26
N PRO A 22 8.03 -7.87 -29.73
CA PRO A 22 8.42 -9.20 -29.28
C PRO A 22 9.90 -9.52 -29.54
N SER A 23 10.52 -8.93 -30.56
CA SER A 23 11.91 -9.22 -30.94
C SER A 23 12.94 -8.78 -29.89
N ARG A 24 12.52 -7.98 -28.90
CA ARG A 24 13.36 -7.40 -27.85
C ARG A 24 13.43 -8.25 -26.58
N TYR A 25 12.67 -9.36 -26.50
CA TYR A 25 12.51 -10.16 -25.30
C TYR A 25 12.79 -11.65 -25.55
N LEU A 26 13.19 -12.39 -24.52
CA LEU A 26 13.45 -13.84 -24.61
C LEU A 26 12.25 -14.68 -24.16
N LEU A 27 11.57 -14.24 -23.10
CA LEU A 27 10.46 -14.94 -22.44
C LEU A 27 9.55 -13.90 -21.77
N ALA A 28 8.32 -14.32 -21.44
CA ALA A 28 7.39 -13.51 -20.65
C ALA A 28 6.68 -14.38 -19.62
N LEU A 29 6.55 -13.85 -18.41
CA LEU A 29 5.72 -14.41 -17.35
C LEU A 29 4.43 -13.59 -17.28
N TRP A 30 3.30 -14.27 -17.27
CA TRP A 30 1.97 -13.67 -17.20
C TRP A 30 1.34 -14.02 -15.85
N ASP A 31 0.70 -13.01 -15.26
CA ASP A 31 -0.13 -13.13 -14.08
C ASP A 31 -1.49 -12.48 -14.42
N PRO A 32 -2.60 -13.25 -14.46
CA PRO A 32 -3.90 -12.75 -14.84
C PRO A 32 -4.53 -11.83 -13.80
N ILE A 33 -4.01 -11.81 -12.57
CA ILE A 33 -4.52 -10.96 -11.47
C ILE A 33 -3.61 -9.79 -11.15
N ASP A 34 -2.44 -9.69 -11.79
CA ASP A 34 -1.60 -8.51 -11.66
C ASP A 34 -2.30 -7.29 -12.29
N GLY A 35 -1.98 -6.11 -11.77
CA GLY A 35 -2.68 -4.90 -12.18
C GLY A 35 -2.16 -3.63 -11.53
N GLU A 36 -2.86 -2.54 -11.81
CA GLU A 36 -2.53 -1.23 -11.27
C GLU A 36 -3.45 -0.88 -10.11
N VAL A 37 -2.88 -0.20 -9.12
CA VAL A 37 -3.62 0.33 -7.99
C VAL A 37 -3.25 1.80 -7.83
N ASP A 38 -4.25 2.66 -7.61
CA ASP A 38 -4.01 4.02 -7.15
C ASP A 38 -3.69 3.98 -5.64
N PRO A 39 -2.42 4.17 -5.24
CA PRO A 39 -2.04 4.07 -3.83
C PRO A 39 -2.67 5.19 -3.00
N SER A 40 -2.90 6.36 -3.60
CA SER A 40 -3.54 7.50 -2.92
C SER A 40 -5.00 7.18 -2.66
N GLY A 41 -5.73 6.72 -3.69
CA GLY A 41 -7.12 6.29 -3.59
C GLY A 41 -7.33 5.23 -2.52
N VAL A 42 -6.50 4.17 -2.52
CA VAL A 42 -6.57 3.09 -1.52
C VAL A 42 -6.30 3.62 -0.10
N THR A 43 -5.30 4.49 0.07
CA THR A 43 -4.98 5.08 1.38
C THR A 43 -6.17 5.86 1.93
N TYR A 44 -6.79 6.72 1.12
CA TYR A 44 -7.97 7.48 1.55
C TYR A 44 -9.20 6.61 1.78
N ALA A 45 -9.38 5.54 1.00
CA ALA A 45 -10.46 4.57 1.21
C ALA A 45 -10.35 3.92 2.59
N PHE A 46 -9.16 3.46 2.98
CA PHE A 46 -8.91 2.91 4.31
C PHE A 46 -9.04 3.95 5.42
N ALA A 47 -8.53 5.18 5.23
CA ALA A 47 -8.68 6.24 6.22
C ALA A 47 -10.16 6.59 6.47
N LYS A 48 -10.98 6.61 5.41
CA LYS A 48 -12.43 6.81 5.51
C LYS A 48 -13.11 5.66 6.24
N ALA A 49 -12.78 4.41 5.90
CA ALA A 49 -13.31 3.23 6.57
C ALA A 49 -12.96 3.21 8.06
N ALA A 50 -11.70 3.49 8.41
CA ALA A 50 -11.24 3.59 9.80
C ALA A 50 -12.10 4.59 10.59
N LYS A 51 -12.38 5.77 10.00
CA LYS A 51 -13.25 6.77 10.63
C LYS A 51 -14.68 6.30 10.84
N ILE A 52 -15.26 5.58 9.87
CA ILE A 52 -16.60 4.97 10.00
C ILE A 52 -16.64 3.99 11.19
N HIS A 53 -15.57 3.25 11.41
CA HIS A 53 -15.43 2.28 12.51
C HIS A 53 -14.85 2.88 13.81
N GLY A 54 -14.87 4.20 13.97
CA GLY A 54 -14.49 4.88 15.22
C GLY A 54 -13.00 5.23 15.35
N GLY A 55 -12.17 4.84 14.38
CA GLY A 55 -10.77 5.25 14.29
C GLY A 55 -10.63 6.76 14.02
N LYS A 56 -9.47 7.31 14.36
CA LYS A 56 -9.11 8.71 14.10
C LYS A 56 -7.79 8.75 13.35
N TYR A 57 -7.70 9.63 12.36
CA TYR A 57 -6.44 9.95 11.70
C TYR A 57 -6.24 11.46 11.71
N TYR A 58 -4.98 11.89 11.79
CA TYR A 58 -4.62 13.29 11.88
C TYR A 58 -3.61 13.62 10.79
N THR A 59 -3.94 14.61 9.95
CA THR A 59 -3.03 15.13 8.94
C THR A 59 -2.41 16.44 9.41
N HIS A 60 -1.24 16.77 8.87
CA HIS A 60 -0.47 17.94 9.26
C HIS A 60 -0.20 17.97 10.78
N THR A 61 0.04 16.81 11.39
CA THR A 61 0.34 16.65 12.81
C THR A 61 1.69 15.97 12.92
N VAL A 62 2.75 16.75 13.13
CA VAL A 62 4.11 16.22 13.13
C VAL A 62 4.42 15.66 14.51
N VAL A 63 4.78 14.38 14.57
CA VAL A 63 5.36 13.78 15.79
C VAL A 63 6.73 14.42 16.03
N LYS A 64 6.90 15.00 17.21
CA LYS A 64 8.14 15.68 17.64
C LYS A 64 8.99 14.82 18.56
N ASP A 65 8.35 13.96 19.35
CA ASP A 65 9.01 13.08 20.31
C ASP A 65 8.09 11.91 20.69
N THR A 66 8.67 10.83 21.22
CA THR A 66 7.93 9.67 21.74
C THR A 66 8.54 9.29 23.09
N LYS A 67 7.74 9.37 24.16
CA LYS A 67 8.20 9.10 25.53
C LYS A 67 7.47 7.90 26.10
N GLN A 68 8.21 6.83 26.38
CA GLN A 68 7.65 5.67 27.09
C GLN A 68 7.42 6.01 28.56
N LYS A 69 6.30 5.56 29.11
CA LYS A 69 5.95 5.67 30.53
C LYS A 69 6.37 4.42 31.29
N GLU A 70 6.42 4.54 32.62
CA GLU A 70 6.74 3.44 33.53
C GLU A 70 5.77 2.25 33.40
N ASP A 71 4.50 2.51 33.02
CA ASP A 71 3.47 1.48 32.79
C ASP A 71 3.60 0.78 31.42
N GLY A 72 4.60 1.16 30.60
CA GLY A 72 4.86 0.61 29.27
C GLY A 72 4.09 1.29 28.14
N SER A 73 3.10 2.14 28.43
CA SER A 73 2.41 2.97 27.43
C SER A 73 3.29 4.11 26.93
N TRP A 74 2.85 4.81 25.89
CA TRP A 74 3.61 5.87 25.23
C TRP A 74 2.86 7.19 25.20
N ASN A 75 3.56 8.28 25.47
CA ASN A 75 3.13 9.62 25.09
C ASN A 75 3.76 9.99 23.74
N VAL A 76 2.95 10.08 22.70
CA VAL A 76 3.33 10.61 21.39
C VAL A 76 3.16 12.12 21.43
N VAL A 77 4.27 12.85 21.40
CA VAL A 77 4.29 14.31 21.48
C VAL A 77 4.20 14.88 20.07
N THR A 78 3.22 15.74 19.82
CA THR A 78 3.01 16.36 18.50
C THR A 78 2.92 17.88 18.60
N ASP A 79 3.00 18.56 17.46
CA ASP A 79 2.76 20.00 17.35
C ASP A 79 1.30 20.43 17.56
N LYS A 80 0.36 19.48 17.66
CA LYS A 80 -1.07 19.74 17.89
C LYS A 80 -1.60 19.12 19.19
N GLY A 81 -0.70 18.76 20.10
CA GLY A 81 -1.04 18.14 21.38
C GLY A 81 -0.59 16.68 21.48
N ASN A 82 -0.54 16.15 22.69
CA ASN A 82 0.01 14.83 22.95
C ASN A 82 -1.08 13.76 22.90
N ILE A 83 -0.74 12.59 22.36
CA ILE A 83 -1.61 11.42 22.30
C ILE A 83 -1.01 10.34 23.19
N ASN A 84 -1.82 9.81 24.11
CA ASN A 84 -1.47 8.59 24.84
C ASN A 84 -1.75 7.37 23.96
N ALA A 85 -0.82 6.43 23.89
CA ALA A 85 -0.93 5.19 23.15
C ALA A 85 -0.57 4.00 24.06
N GLU A 86 -1.57 3.19 24.36
CA GLU A 86 -1.50 1.94 25.10
C GLU A 86 -1.23 0.73 24.19
N LEU A 87 -0.84 -0.41 24.79
CA LEU A 87 -0.69 -1.71 24.14
C LEU A 87 -1.96 -2.54 24.25
#